data_AF-A0A4R1Q6E4-F1
#
_entry.id   AF-A0A4R1Q6E4-F1
#
_cell.length_a   1.000
_cell.length_b   1.000
_cell.length_c   1.000
_cell.angle_alpha   90.00
_cell.angle_beta   90.00
_cell.angle_gamma   90.00
#
_symmetry.space_group_name_H-M   'P 1'
#
loop_
_entity.id
_entity.type
_entity.pdbx_description
1 polymer ?
#
loop_
_entity_poly.entity_id
_entity_poly.type
_entity_poly.pdbx_seq_one_letter_code
_entity_poly.pdbx_strand_id
1 'polypeptide(L)'
;MLQARCILPLLAMRSDRKKTVRKGVLTTKNIRLNQNIFASSLQPLFTKTKTTDPVKYSTFNVLSSPIAVWTPASETTINLTAVQAAAPLGITITLSSDSGNPFLSFRLTQAAAVKNLPLPSAYRLAKGNSIFVRTSDEQSTCTTFGGATATQVAFNGRSDFTNVSNAVGLDNGQVATLSSAVLNQTGGRINLTYSMSMGDINQFQIKSVVVKCYCRLALTLAVGTSTMTFYWRPSSAVDWLQLQQVSLSLVGTADYLTTPLTQDITASVLAATNPWDVIANMQTSFTGLHTGLGLGNSIQLDAIEVEVCVTGINKLTLFGYET
;
A
#
# COMPACT_ATOMS: atom_id res chain seq x y z
N MET A 1 13.75 11.71 -58.94
CA MET A 1 14.18 13.04 -59.43
C MET A 1 13.65 14.05 -58.43
N LEU A 2 14.39 14.81 -57.61
CA LEU A 2 15.74 15.37 -57.69
C LEU A 2 16.46 15.26 -56.32
N GLN A 3 17.79 15.24 -56.36
CA GLN A 3 18.76 15.29 -55.27
C GLN A 3 19.03 16.71 -54.75
N ALA A 4 19.55 16.84 -53.52
CA ALA A 4 20.83 17.49 -53.13
C ALA A 4 20.80 17.88 -51.63
N ARG A 5 21.63 17.29 -50.74
CA ARG A 5 23.05 17.55 -50.41
C ARG A 5 23.39 18.97 -49.94
N CYS A 6 23.87 19.10 -48.69
CA CYS A 6 25.02 19.92 -48.25
C CYS A 6 25.20 19.74 -46.72
N ILE A 7 26.23 19.06 -46.20
CA ILE A 7 27.66 19.40 -46.01
C ILE A 7 27.93 20.22 -44.73
N LEU A 8 28.63 19.58 -43.79
CA LEU A 8 29.38 20.13 -42.65
C LEU A 8 30.64 20.89 -43.10
N PRO A 9 31.19 21.81 -42.29
CA PRO A 9 32.44 21.51 -41.57
C PRO A 9 32.48 22.16 -40.16
N LEU A 10 32.95 21.50 -39.09
CA LEU A 10 34.34 21.28 -38.65
C LEU A 10 35.26 22.53 -38.70
N LEU A 11 35.50 23.15 -37.53
CA LEU A 11 36.69 23.98 -37.29
C LEU A 11 37.17 23.78 -35.84
N ALA A 12 38.38 23.25 -35.72
CA ALA A 12 39.19 23.24 -34.52
C ALA A 12 40.18 24.41 -34.57
N MET A 13 40.45 25.08 -33.44
CA MET A 13 41.74 25.75 -33.25
C MET A 13 42.05 26.03 -31.77
N ARG A 14 43.25 25.58 -31.38
CA ARG A 14 43.99 25.83 -30.13
C ARG A 14 44.28 27.32 -29.93
N SER A 15 44.45 27.74 -28.66
CA SER A 15 45.52 28.67 -28.30
C SER A 15 45.86 28.60 -26.81
N ASP A 16 47.04 28.04 -26.52
CA ASP A 16 47.77 28.21 -25.26
C ASP A 16 48.15 29.69 -25.05
N ARG A 17 47.95 30.21 -23.83
CA ARG A 17 48.78 31.29 -23.29
C ARG A 17 49.05 31.09 -21.80
N LYS A 18 50.30 30.76 -21.50
CA LYS A 18 50.94 30.92 -20.18
C LYS A 18 51.04 32.41 -19.83
N LYS A 19 50.64 32.77 -18.61
CA LYS A 19 51.17 33.93 -17.88
C LYS A 19 51.37 33.55 -16.42
N THR A 20 52.62 33.55 -15.99
CA THR A 20 53.06 33.51 -14.60
C THR A 20 53.25 34.96 -14.14
N VAL A 21 52.89 35.31 -12.90
CA VAL A 21 53.65 36.21 -11.99
C VAL A 21 52.97 36.33 -10.59
N ARG A 22 53.79 36.01 -9.58
CA ARG A 22 53.92 36.46 -8.17
C ARG A 22 52.77 36.37 -7.14
N LYS A 23 52.97 35.37 -6.25
CA LYS A 23 53.03 35.41 -4.76
C LYS A 23 52.29 36.55 -4.03
N GLY A 24 51.17 36.19 -3.43
CA GLY A 24 50.70 36.69 -2.14
C GLY A 24 50.52 35.50 -1.18
N VAL A 25 51.24 35.50 -0.06
CA VAL A 25 51.13 34.50 1.00
C VAL A 25 49.92 34.86 1.86
N LEU A 26 48.94 33.96 1.94
CA LEU A 26 47.89 33.96 2.95
C LEU A 26 47.58 32.51 3.30
N THR A 27 48.10 32.09 4.45
CA THR A 27 47.89 30.78 5.08
C THR A 27 46.40 30.53 5.32
N THR A 28 45.80 29.68 4.49
CA THR A 28 44.51 29.05 4.75
C THR A 28 44.75 27.57 5.03
N LYS A 29 44.50 27.17 6.28
CA LYS A 29 44.44 25.77 6.71
C LYS A 29 43.39 25.06 5.84
N ASN A 30 43.84 24.18 4.95
CA ASN A 30 42.97 23.27 4.21
C ASN A 30 42.28 22.32 5.20
N ILE A 31 41.07 22.67 5.63
CA ILE A 31 40.14 21.70 6.21
C ILE A 31 39.62 20.89 5.02
N ARG A 32 40.24 19.72 4.79
CA ARG A 32 39.66 18.70 3.92
C ARG A 32 38.38 18.20 4.60
N LEU A 33 37.25 18.76 4.20
CA LEU A 33 35.93 18.18 4.48
C LEU A 33 35.84 16.85 3.72
N ASN A 34 35.88 15.75 4.46
CA ASN A 34 35.66 14.41 3.93
C ASN A 34 34.21 14.31 3.45
N GLN A 35 34.00 14.40 2.13
CA GLN A 35 32.68 14.25 1.49
C GLN A 35 32.19 12.80 1.39
N ASN A 36 32.82 11.84 2.09
CA ASN A 36 32.48 10.41 2.03
C ASN A 36 31.65 9.90 3.23
N ILE A 37 30.99 10.78 4.00
CA ILE A 37 30.29 10.39 5.24
C ILE A 37 28.87 9.81 4.99
N PHE A 38 28.34 9.86 3.76
CA PHE A 38 26.95 9.50 3.46
C PHE A 38 26.76 8.34 2.48
N ALA A 39 27.66 7.34 2.48
CA ALA A 39 27.44 6.08 1.78
C ALA A 39 26.81 5.04 2.71
N SER A 40 25.73 4.41 2.25
CA SER A 40 24.72 3.61 2.94
C SER A 40 25.17 2.27 3.57
N SER A 41 26.42 2.11 4.00
CA SER A 41 26.92 0.81 4.52
C SER A 41 27.70 0.84 5.84
N LEU A 42 27.84 1.98 6.53
CA LEU A 42 28.56 2.04 7.80
C LEU A 42 27.77 2.75 8.89
N GLN A 43 27.70 2.11 10.06
CA GLN A 43 27.09 2.58 11.30
C GLN A 43 27.49 4.04 11.63
N PRO A 44 26.59 4.84 12.26
CA PRO A 44 26.90 6.22 12.61
C PRO A 44 28.05 6.28 13.62
N LEU A 45 29.12 6.97 13.23
CA LEU A 45 30.31 7.18 14.06
C LEU A 45 30.04 8.32 15.05
N PHE A 46 29.48 7.99 16.22
CA PHE A 46 29.51 8.89 17.38
C PHE A 46 30.86 8.75 18.08
N THR A 47 31.56 9.87 18.30
CA THR A 47 32.75 9.92 19.17
C THR A 47 32.33 9.59 20.60
N LYS A 48 32.50 8.33 21.00
CA LYS A 48 32.16 7.76 22.32
C LYS A 48 33.21 8.11 23.37
N THR A 49 32.79 8.66 24.51
CA THR A 49 33.63 8.78 25.72
C THR A 49 32.99 8.23 27.01
N LYS A 50 31.91 7.44 26.92
CA LYS A 50 31.46 6.58 28.03
C LYS A 50 31.00 5.22 27.54
N THR A 51 31.39 4.19 28.28
CA THR A 51 30.98 2.81 28.08
C THR A 51 29.47 2.67 28.32
N THR A 52 28.78 2.18 27.27
CA THR A 52 27.38 1.74 27.17
C THR A 52 26.30 2.80 27.38
N ASP A 53 26.19 3.74 26.44
CA ASP A 53 24.92 4.46 26.21
C ASP A 53 23.85 3.46 25.76
N PRO A 54 22.78 3.18 26.54
CA PRO A 54 21.65 2.39 26.08
C PRO A 54 21.06 2.95 24.79
N VAL A 55 20.95 2.08 23.79
CA VAL A 55 20.19 2.31 22.57
C VAL A 55 18.91 1.47 22.67
N LYS A 56 17.75 2.11 22.66
CA LYS A 56 16.45 1.41 22.68
C LYS A 56 15.86 1.46 21.28
N TYR A 57 15.57 0.27 20.75
CA TYR A 57 14.92 0.10 19.45
C TYR A 57 13.47 -0.33 19.65
N SER A 58 12.56 0.27 18.89
CA SER A 58 11.15 -0.08 18.91
C SER A 58 10.58 -0.06 17.51
N THR A 59 9.76 -1.05 17.21
CA THR A 59 8.94 -1.13 15.98
C THR A 59 7.49 -1.16 16.38
N PHE A 60 6.68 -0.34 15.72
CA PHE A 60 5.26 -0.25 16.03
C PHE A 60 4.47 0.23 14.83
N ASN A 61 3.20 -0.16 14.79
CA ASN A 61 2.27 0.31 13.80
C ASN A 61 1.68 1.65 14.23
N VAL A 62 0.39 1.87 13.97
CA VAL A 62 -0.34 2.99 14.53
C VAL A 62 -0.56 2.77 16.03
N LEU A 63 -0.19 3.75 16.84
CA LEU A 63 -0.31 3.74 18.30
C LEU A 63 -1.25 4.85 18.77
N SER A 64 -2.55 4.54 18.78
CA SER A 64 -3.59 5.45 19.30
C SER A 64 -3.51 5.65 20.81
N SER A 65 -2.92 4.69 21.54
CA SER A 65 -2.57 4.80 22.96
C SER A 65 -1.05 4.82 23.16
N PRO A 66 -0.54 5.55 24.17
CA PRO A 66 0.88 5.55 24.48
C PRO A 66 1.38 4.17 24.93
N ILE A 67 2.54 3.75 24.42
CA ILE A 67 3.25 2.55 24.89
C ILE A 67 4.62 2.92 25.45
N ALA A 68 5.08 2.23 26.50
CA ALA A 68 6.42 2.44 27.04
C ALA A 68 7.47 1.87 26.07
N VAL A 69 8.44 2.70 25.68
CA VAL A 69 9.58 2.33 24.82
C VAL A 69 10.91 2.32 25.55
N TRP A 70 10.96 2.94 26.74
CA TRP A 70 12.11 2.87 27.63
C TRP A 70 11.66 3.06 29.07
N THR A 71 11.75 2.00 29.88
CA THR A 71 11.60 2.07 31.34
C THR A 71 12.99 2.01 31.98
N PRO A 72 13.34 2.97 32.85
CA PRO A 72 14.64 2.98 33.52
C PRO A 72 14.78 1.81 34.50
N ALA A 73 16.01 1.48 34.86
CA ALA A 73 16.27 0.68 36.04
C ALA A 73 15.71 1.36 37.32
N SER A 74 15.47 0.56 38.36
CA SER A 74 14.97 1.09 39.64
C SER A 74 15.91 2.18 40.15
N GLU A 75 15.32 3.30 40.59
CA GLU A 75 16.04 4.45 41.12
C GLU A 75 16.99 5.17 40.13
N THR A 76 16.95 4.89 38.82
CA THR A 76 17.73 5.63 37.82
C THR A 76 16.90 6.68 37.07
N THR A 77 17.59 7.60 36.42
CA THR A 77 17.03 8.63 35.57
C THR A 77 17.48 8.44 34.12
N ILE A 78 16.56 8.54 33.15
CA ILE A 78 16.91 8.57 31.73
C ILE A 78 17.40 9.97 31.33
N ASN A 79 18.56 10.02 30.67
CA ASN A 79 19.12 11.19 30.00
C ASN A 79 19.10 10.93 28.49
N LEU A 80 18.05 11.38 27.81
CA LEU A 80 17.88 11.20 26.36
C LEU A 80 18.76 12.21 25.61
N THR A 81 19.58 11.76 24.66
CA THR A 81 20.53 12.60 23.91
C THR A 81 20.16 12.74 22.43
N ALA A 82 19.50 11.75 21.84
CA ALA A 82 19.01 11.82 20.47
C ALA A 82 17.83 10.88 20.23
N VAL A 83 17.08 11.17 19.18
CA VAL A 83 16.00 10.33 18.67
C VAL A 83 16.19 10.13 17.17
N GLN A 84 16.11 8.90 16.71
CA GLN A 84 15.97 8.58 15.28
C GLN A 84 14.62 7.91 15.07
N ALA A 85 13.88 8.33 14.06
CA ALA A 85 12.67 7.67 13.65
C ALA A 85 12.68 7.41 12.14
N ALA A 86 12.07 6.32 11.73
CA ALA A 86 11.82 6.02 10.33
C ALA A 86 10.36 5.60 10.14
N ALA A 87 9.72 6.10 9.10
CA ALA A 87 8.34 5.78 8.76
C ALA A 87 8.19 5.68 7.24
N PRO A 88 7.51 4.64 6.72
CA PRO A 88 7.28 4.48 5.29
C PRO A 88 6.21 5.42 4.75
N LEU A 89 5.31 5.92 5.61
CA LEU A 89 4.27 6.92 5.31
C LEU A 89 4.35 8.07 6.31
N GLY A 90 3.68 9.18 6.01
CA GLY A 90 3.66 10.33 6.91
C GLY A 90 3.01 10.02 8.25
N ILE A 91 3.63 10.48 9.34
CA ILE A 91 3.19 10.23 10.71
C ILE A 91 3.75 11.28 11.68
N THR A 92 2.98 11.62 12.71
CA THR A 92 3.47 12.39 13.86
C THR A 92 3.84 11.42 14.98
N ILE A 93 5.06 11.51 15.48
CA ILE A 93 5.53 10.74 16.64
C ILE A 93 5.64 11.70 17.82
N THR A 94 5.02 11.34 18.93
CA THR A 94 5.06 12.10 20.18
C THR A 94 5.63 11.25 21.30
N LEU A 95 6.65 11.77 21.99
CA LEU A 95 7.23 11.19 23.19
C LEU A 95 6.72 11.93 24.43
N SER A 96 6.33 11.17 25.44
CA SER A 96 5.84 11.66 26.73
C SER A 96 6.48 10.89 27.89
N SER A 97 6.41 11.47 29.08
CA SER A 97 6.75 10.77 30.33
C SER A 97 5.50 10.12 30.95
N ASP A 98 5.64 9.43 32.09
CA ASP A 98 4.50 8.83 32.83
C ASP A 98 3.46 9.86 33.25
N SER A 99 3.84 11.14 33.38
CA SER A 99 2.90 12.23 33.65
C SER A 99 1.94 12.53 32.48
N GLY A 100 2.11 11.86 31.33
CA GLY A 100 1.35 12.10 30.11
C GLY A 100 1.77 13.36 29.34
N ASN A 101 2.59 14.21 29.96
CA ASN A 101 3.04 15.45 29.33
C ASN A 101 4.00 15.14 28.16
N PRO A 102 3.69 15.59 26.93
CA PRO A 102 4.58 15.43 25.80
C PRO A 102 5.78 16.38 25.95
N PHE A 103 6.98 15.86 25.70
CA PHE A 103 8.21 16.65 25.74
C PHE A 103 8.91 16.73 24.39
N LEU A 104 8.58 15.83 23.46
CA LEU A 104 9.05 15.87 22.09
C LEU A 104 7.94 15.43 21.14
N SER A 105 7.72 16.19 20.08
CA SER A 105 6.82 15.80 18.99
C SER A 105 7.42 16.21 17.66
N PHE A 106 7.37 15.33 16.68
CA PHE A 106 7.84 15.63 15.34
C PHE A 106 7.08 14.83 14.29
N ARG A 107 6.91 15.44 13.12
CA ARG A 107 6.29 14.80 11.97
C ARG A 107 7.33 14.33 10.97
N LEU A 108 7.11 13.13 10.44
CA LEU A 108 7.71 12.63 9.20
C LEU A 108 6.67 12.84 8.10
N THR A 109 7.01 13.56 7.03
CA THR A 109 6.05 13.97 5.99
C THR A 109 6.29 13.32 4.64
N GLN A 110 7.44 12.68 4.43
CA GLN A 110 7.79 12.03 3.17
C GLN A 110 7.70 10.51 3.31
N ALA A 111 7.37 9.83 2.21
CA ALA A 111 7.43 8.37 2.17
C ALA A 111 8.87 7.89 2.43
N ALA A 112 9.02 6.81 3.19
CA ALA A 112 10.31 6.28 3.63
C ALA A 112 11.24 7.32 4.31
N ALA A 113 10.66 8.29 5.02
CA ALA A 113 11.43 9.31 5.73
C ALA A 113 12.20 8.71 6.91
N VAL A 114 13.45 9.13 7.07
CA VAL A 114 14.25 8.95 8.28
C VAL A 114 14.53 10.32 8.87
N LYS A 115 14.21 10.52 10.14
CA LYS A 115 14.48 11.76 10.85
C LYS A 115 15.41 11.49 12.03
N ASN A 116 16.54 12.18 12.04
CA ASN A 116 17.50 12.18 13.14
C ASN A 116 17.38 13.51 13.89
N LEU A 117 17.09 13.46 15.17
CA LEU A 117 16.95 14.61 16.03
C LEU A 117 17.94 14.50 17.20
N PRO A 118 19.16 15.05 17.06
CA PRO A 118 20.04 15.25 18.20
C PRO A 118 19.45 16.33 19.11
N LEU A 119 19.52 16.12 20.43
CA LEU A 119 19.11 17.12 21.40
C LEU A 119 20.32 18.01 21.76
N PRO A 120 20.16 19.35 21.78
CA PRO A 120 21.27 20.27 22.12
C PRO A 120 21.88 20.01 23.51
N SER A 121 21.08 19.47 24.42
CA SER A 121 21.48 18.96 25.73
C SER A 121 20.65 17.72 26.05
N ALA A 122 21.16 16.88 26.95
CA ALA A 122 20.43 15.67 27.34
C ALA A 122 19.10 16.06 28.03
N TYR A 123 17.98 15.56 27.50
CA TYR A 123 16.68 15.70 28.14
C TYR A 123 16.59 14.70 29.29
N ARG A 124 16.64 15.24 30.52
CA ARG A 124 16.64 14.46 31.75
C ARG A 124 15.21 14.25 32.26
N LEU A 125 14.78 12.99 32.35
CA LEU A 125 13.49 12.63 32.94
C LEU A 125 13.56 12.67 34.47
N ALA A 126 12.41 12.56 35.16
CA ALA A 126 12.44 12.32 36.61
C ALA A 126 12.87 10.87 36.91
N LYS A 127 13.31 10.64 38.15
CA LYS A 127 13.72 9.32 38.63
C LYS A 127 12.59 8.31 38.49
N GLY A 128 12.87 7.15 37.90
CA GLY A 128 11.87 6.10 37.68
C GLY A 128 10.91 6.34 36.52
N ASN A 129 10.96 7.50 35.85
CA ASN A 129 10.04 7.79 34.76
C ASN A 129 10.42 7.08 33.45
N SER A 130 9.43 6.49 32.79
CA SER A 130 9.54 5.88 31.47
C SER A 130 9.32 6.88 30.35
N ILE A 131 9.86 6.58 29.17
CA ILE A 131 9.51 7.23 27.90
C ILE A 131 8.41 6.43 27.25
N PHE A 132 7.31 7.09 26.93
CA PHE A 132 6.22 6.57 26.14
C PHE A 132 6.25 7.15 24.74
N VAL A 133 5.77 6.38 23.76
CA VAL A 133 5.51 6.84 22.40
C VAL A 133 4.04 6.68 22.07
N ARG A 134 3.48 7.66 21.38
CA ARG A 134 2.20 7.56 20.67
C ARG A 134 2.34 8.17 19.28
N THR A 135 1.44 7.80 18.39
CA THR A 135 1.38 8.37 17.04
C THR A 135 0.11 9.19 16.85
N SER A 136 0.14 10.09 15.85
CA SER A 136 -1.05 10.77 15.32
C SER A 136 -0.84 11.14 13.85
N ASP A 137 -1.92 11.59 13.21
CA ASP A 137 -1.92 12.08 11.82
C ASP A 137 -1.35 11.07 10.82
N GLU A 138 -1.62 9.79 11.06
CA GLU A 138 -1.12 8.68 10.28
C GLU A 138 -1.69 8.73 8.87
N GLN A 139 -0.79 8.77 7.88
CA GLN A 139 -1.18 8.58 6.50
C GLN A 139 -1.41 7.10 6.22
N SER A 140 -2.43 6.84 5.40
CA SER A 140 -2.63 5.56 4.75
C SER A 140 -2.55 5.75 3.24
N THR A 141 -2.08 4.73 2.54
CA THR A 141 -2.14 4.67 1.07
C THR A 141 -3.02 3.50 0.66
N CYS A 142 -3.76 3.66 -0.43
CA CYS A 142 -4.62 2.62 -1.00
C CYS A 142 -4.20 2.36 -2.44
N THR A 143 -4.16 1.09 -2.83
CA THR A 143 -3.90 0.66 -4.21
C THR A 143 -5.04 -0.22 -4.67
N THR A 144 -5.57 0.08 -5.85
CA THR A 144 -6.65 -0.69 -6.49
C THR A 144 -6.06 -1.59 -7.55
N PHE A 145 -6.48 -2.86 -7.54
CA PHE A 145 -6.05 -3.88 -8.46
C PHE A 145 -7.24 -4.41 -9.24
N GLY A 146 -7.12 -4.39 -10.56
CA GLY A 146 -8.06 -5.04 -11.47
C GLY A 146 -7.74 -6.52 -11.67
N GLY A 147 -8.71 -7.27 -12.20
CA GLY A 147 -8.47 -8.66 -12.62
C GLY A 147 -7.35 -8.72 -13.66
N ALA A 148 -6.33 -9.54 -13.46
CA ALA A 148 -5.26 -9.74 -14.43
C ALA A 148 -5.67 -10.70 -15.55
N THR A 149 -6.50 -11.70 -15.22
CA THR A 149 -7.12 -12.59 -16.20
C THR A 149 -8.58 -12.82 -15.82
N ALA A 150 -9.42 -13.04 -16.83
CA ALA A 150 -10.80 -13.46 -16.69
C ALA A 150 -10.99 -14.74 -17.50
N THR A 151 -11.36 -15.82 -16.82
CA THR A 151 -11.51 -17.13 -17.45
C THR A 151 -12.92 -17.63 -17.27
N GLN A 152 -13.48 -18.14 -18.35
CA GLN A 152 -14.78 -18.77 -18.31
C GLN A 152 -14.64 -20.19 -17.78
N VAL A 153 -15.44 -20.55 -16.78
CA VAL A 153 -15.43 -21.88 -16.18
C VAL A 153 -16.82 -22.49 -16.27
N ALA A 154 -16.89 -23.81 -16.44
CA ALA A 154 -18.15 -24.53 -16.50
C ALA A 154 -18.98 -24.31 -15.23
N PHE A 155 -20.24 -23.94 -15.42
CA PHE A 155 -21.24 -23.76 -14.39
C PHE A 155 -22.45 -24.62 -14.76
N ASN A 156 -22.69 -25.71 -14.02
CA ASN A 156 -23.65 -26.75 -14.42
C ASN A 156 -23.36 -27.32 -15.84
N GLY A 157 -22.07 -27.48 -16.17
CA GLY A 157 -21.63 -28.08 -17.44
C GLY A 157 -21.49 -27.12 -18.62
N ARG A 158 -21.88 -25.85 -18.49
CA ARG A 158 -21.73 -24.83 -19.55
C ARG A 158 -21.45 -23.45 -18.98
N SER A 159 -21.03 -22.51 -19.81
CA SER A 159 -20.98 -21.10 -19.45
C SER A 159 -21.25 -20.30 -20.70
N ASP A 160 -22.23 -19.40 -20.65
CA ASP A 160 -22.73 -18.69 -21.84
C ASP A 160 -22.33 -17.21 -21.88
N PHE A 161 -21.41 -16.79 -21.01
CA PHE A 161 -20.83 -15.46 -21.09
C PHE A 161 -20.10 -15.25 -22.41
N THR A 162 -20.26 -14.05 -22.95
CA THR A 162 -19.54 -13.54 -24.11
C THR A 162 -18.63 -12.40 -23.69
N ASN A 163 -17.55 -12.17 -24.44
CA ASN A 163 -16.56 -11.11 -24.20
C ASN A 163 -15.97 -11.13 -22.78
N VAL A 164 -15.66 -12.32 -22.25
CA VAL A 164 -15.16 -12.50 -20.87
C VAL A 164 -13.88 -11.69 -20.60
N SER A 165 -13.05 -11.49 -21.62
CA SER A 165 -11.83 -10.66 -21.52
C SER A 165 -12.11 -9.19 -21.19
N ASN A 166 -13.34 -8.70 -21.40
CA ASN A 166 -13.70 -7.33 -21.02
C ASN A 166 -13.75 -7.15 -19.50
N ALA A 167 -13.87 -8.24 -18.73
CA ALA A 167 -13.84 -8.20 -17.27
C ALA A 167 -12.42 -8.05 -16.66
N VAL A 168 -11.39 -7.88 -17.50
CA VAL A 168 -9.98 -7.73 -17.11
C VAL A 168 -9.66 -6.25 -16.91
N GLY A 169 -8.86 -5.95 -15.89
CA GLY A 169 -8.45 -4.59 -15.55
C GLY A 169 -9.38 -3.92 -14.54
N LEU A 170 -9.29 -2.59 -14.51
CA LEU A 170 -10.16 -1.71 -13.74
C LEU A 170 -11.44 -1.42 -14.53
N ASP A 171 -12.43 -0.83 -13.86
CA ASP A 171 -13.66 -0.40 -14.53
C ASP A 171 -13.34 0.50 -15.73
N ASN A 172 -13.95 0.19 -16.88
CA ASN A 172 -13.73 0.97 -18.11
C ASN A 172 -14.98 1.04 -19.00
N GLY A 173 -16.11 0.48 -18.54
CA GLY A 173 -17.37 0.44 -19.26
C GLY A 173 -17.48 -0.67 -20.30
N GLN A 174 -16.47 -1.51 -20.47
CA GLN A 174 -16.54 -2.70 -21.34
C GLN A 174 -17.04 -3.89 -20.54
N VAL A 175 -18.10 -4.54 -21.03
CA VAL A 175 -18.78 -5.59 -20.26
C VAL A 175 -18.62 -6.98 -20.87
N ALA A 176 -18.34 -7.96 -20.01
CA ALA A 176 -18.65 -9.36 -20.26
C ALA A 176 -20.16 -9.56 -20.06
N THR A 177 -20.83 -10.22 -21.01
CA THR A 177 -22.30 -10.28 -21.03
C THR A 177 -22.80 -11.70 -21.10
N LEU A 178 -23.72 -12.04 -20.22
CA LEU A 178 -24.59 -13.20 -20.29
C LEU A 178 -25.97 -12.69 -20.71
N SER A 179 -26.41 -13.09 -21.91
CA SER A 179 -27.76 -12.77 -22.40
C SER A 179 -28.64 -14.00 -22.29
N SER A 180 -29.89 -13.78 -21.88
CA SER A 180 -30.93 -14.80 -21.96
C SER A 180 -31.17 -15.26 -23.40
N ALA A 181 -31.40 -16.57 -23.55
CA ALA A 181 -31.80 -17.18 -24.81
C ALA A 181 -33.30 -17.51 -24.78
N VAL A 182 -33.91 -17.56 -25.96
CA VAL A 182 -35.30 -18.03 -26.11
C VAL A 182 -35.36 -19.51 -25.75
N LEU A 183 -36.26 -19.89 -24.84
CA LEU A 183 -36.61 -21.27 -24.49
C LEU A 183 -35.54 -22.10 -23.72
N ASN A 184 -34.35 -21.56 -23.48
CA ASN A 184 -33.28 -22.27 -22.77
C ASN A 184 -32.77 -21.46 -21.58
N GLN A 185 -32.57 -22.14 -20.44
CA GLN A 185 -31.82 -21.60 -19.32
C GLN A 185 -30.43 -21.17 -19.79
N THR A 186 -29.98 -19.99 -19.39
CA THR A 186 -28.62 -19.51 -19.64
C THR A 186 -27.92 -19.25 -18.32
N GLY A 187 -26.66 -19.64 -18.22
CA GLY A 187 -25.88 -19.47 -17.01
C GLY A 187 -24.40 -19.52 -17.30
N GLY A 188 -23.61 -19.05 -16.35
CA GLY A 188 -22.18 -19.10 -16.49
C GLY A 188 -21.43 -18.67 -15.25
N ARG A 189 -20.14 -18.93 -15.27
CA ARG A 189 -19.18 -18.47 -14.28
C ARG A 189 -17.96 -17.85 -14.97
N ILE A 190 -17.51 -16.73 -14.45
CA ILE A 190 -16.23 -16.09 -14.76
C ILE A 190 -15.39 -16.14 -13.48
N ASN A 191 -14.17 -16.68 -13.58
CA ASN A 191 -13.18 -16.61 -12.52
C ASN A 191 -12.14 -15.55 -12.87
N LEU A 192 -11.84 -14.66 -11.92
CA LEU A 192 -10.80 -13.66 -12.08
C LEU A 192 -9.62 -13.97 -11.16
N THR A 193 -8.42 -13.82 -11.71
CA THR A 193 -7.16 -13.89 -10.97
C THR A 193 -6.49 -12.53 -10.96
N TYR A 194 -5.67 -12.27 -9.96
CA TYR A 194 -5.03 -10.97 -9.78
C TYR A 194 -3.51 -11.10 -9.78
N SER A 195 -2.84 -10.03 -10.21
CA SER A 195 -1.38 -9.88 -10.10
C SER A 195 -1.10 -8.73 -9.14
N MET A 196 -1.36 -8.97 -7.86
CA MET A 196 -1.18 -7.95 -6.82
C MET A 196 0.25 -8.00 -6.29
N SER A 197 1.03 -7.00 -6.67
CA SER A 197 2.36 -6.78 -6.14
C SER A 197 2.43 -5.42 -5.47
N MET A 198 2.81 -5.42 -4.20
CA MET A 198 3.18 -4.20 -3.48
C MET A 198 4.66 -4.25 -3.13
N GLY A 199 5.38 -3.17 -3.43
CA GLY A 199 6.75 -3.00 -2.98
C GLY A 199 6.82 -2.91 -1.46
N ASP A 200 7.90 -3.41 -0.87
CA ASP A 200 8.22 -3.23 0.55
C ASP A 200 7.12 -3.67 1.55
N ILE A 201 6.43 -4.81 1.29
CA ILE A 201 5.37 -5.33 2.19
C ILE A 201 5.78 -5.45 3.66
N ASN A 202 7.08 -5.64 3.93
CA ASN A 202 7.64 -5.72 5.29
C ASN A 202 7.66 -4.38 6.04
N GLN A 203 7.35 -3.27 5.35
CA GLN A 203 7.23 -1.95 5.92
C GLN A 203 5.77 -1.55 6.15
N PHE A 204 4.80 -2.37 5.71
CA PHE A 204 3.39 -2.01 5.75
C PHE A 204 2.57 -2.97 6.60
N GLN A 205 1.50 -2.44 7.17
CA GLN A 205 0.43 -3.21 7.77
C GLN A 205 -0.84 -3.01 6.96
N ILE A 206 -1.56 -4.10 6.70
CA ILE A 206 -2.88 -4.03 6.06
C ILE A 206 -3.85 -3.32 7.01
N LYS A 207 -4.47 -2.25 6.51
CA LYS A 207 -5.53 -1.51 7.18
C LYS A 207 -6.91 -1.99 6.74
N SER A 208 -7.11 -2.15 5.44
CA SER A 208 -8.35 -2.67 4.88
C SER A 208 -8.15 -3.35 3.53
N VAL A 209 -9.06 -4.27 3.22
CA VAL A 209 -9.13 -4.99 1.94
C VAL A 209 -10.59 -5.02 1.51
N VAL A 210 -10.88 -4.37 0.40
CA VAL A 210 -12.24 -4.15 -0.08
C VAL A 210 -12.37 -4.64 -1.51
N VAL A 211 -13.37 -5.49 -1.76
CA VAL A 211 -13.72 -5.95 -3.11
C VAL A 211 -14.86 -5.10 -3.64
N LYS A 212 -14.69 -4.54 -4.84
CA LYS A 212 -15.68 -3.73 -5.54
C LYS A 212 -16.10 -4.45 -6.82
N CYS A 213 -17.39 -4.62 -7.03
CA CYS A 213 -17.91 -5.27 -8.22
C CYS A 213 -18.80 -4.33 -9.04
N TYR A 214 -18.41 -4.10 -10.29
CA TYR A 214 -19.12 -3.29 -11.26
C TYR A 214 -19.90 -4.20 -12.19
N CYS A 215 -21.22 -4.22 -12.00
CA CYS A 215 -22.09 -5.15 -12.70
C CYS A 215 -23.48 -4.57 -12.91
N ARG A 216 -24.24 -5.16 -13.82
CA ARG A 216 -25.64 -4.85 -14.04
C ARG A 216 -26.44 -6.13 -14.25
N LEU A 217 -27.61 -6.18 -13.66
CA LEU A 217 -28.62 -7.18 -13.96
C LEU A 217 -29.86 -6.46 -14.50
N ALA A 218 -30.25 -6.76 -15.72
CA ALA A 218 -31.42 -6.18 -16.38
C ALA A 218 -32.41 -7.29 -16.78
N LEU A 219 -33.67 -7.12 -16.40
CA LEU A 219 -34.79 -8.00 -16.74
C LEU A 219 -35.82 -7.20 -17.56
N THR A 220 -36.00 -7.54 -18.83
CA THR A 220 -36.89 -6.83 -19.77
C THR A 220 -38.20 -7.56 -19.99
N LEU A 221 -38.19 -8.90 -19.93
CA LEU A 221 -39.38 -9.74 -20.08
C LEU A 221 -39.41 -10.76 -18.93
N ALA A 222 -40.52 -10.76 -18.19
CA ALA A 222 -40.66 -11.53 -16.96
C ALA A 222 -41.34 -12.88 -17.19
N VAL A 223 -40.53 -13.93 -17.37
CA VAL A 223 -40.89 -15.29 -16.96
C VAL A 223 -39.65 -15.86 -16.27
N GLY A 224 -39.69 -16.12 -14.96
CA GLY A 224 -38.58 -16.73 -14.19
C GLY A 224 -37.74 -15.74 -13.36
N THR A 225 -36.56 -16.19 -12.90
CA THR A 225 -35.67 -15.42 -12.00
C THR A 225 -34.29 -15.27 -12.62
N SER A 226 -33.71 -14.08 -12.48
CA SER A 226 -32.33 -13.82 -12.86
C SER A 226 -31.51 -13.51 -11.62
N THR A 227 -30.38 -14.16 -11.48
CA THR A 227 -29.53 -14.08 -10.30
C THR A 227 -28.09 -13.85 -10.72
N MET A 228 -27.41 -12.95 -10.01
CA MET A 228 -25.97 -12.82 -10.04
C MET A 228 -25.42 -13.01 -8.63
N THR A 229 -24.32 -13.76 -8.52
CA THR A 229 -23.68 -14.06 -7.24
C THR A 229 -22.18 -13.84 -7.36
N PHE A 230 -21.62 -13.20 -6.34
CA PHE A 230 -20.22 -12.85 -6.23
C PHE A 230 -19.58 -13.73 -5.17
N TYR A 231 -18.41 -14.24 -5.48
CA TYR A 231 -17.62 -15.08 -4.61
C TYR A 231 -16.18 -14.60 -4.57
N TRP A 232 -15.49 -14.95 -3.50
CA TRP A 232 -14.04 -14.84 -3.42
C TRP A 232 -13.46 -16.06 -2.71
N ARG A 233 -12.15 -16.23 -2.82
CA ARG A 233 -11.39 -17.19 -2.03
C ARG A 233 -9.94 -16.72 -1.86
N PRO A 234 -9.27 -17.13 -0.77
CA PRO A 234 -7.90 -16.70 -0.50
C PRO A 234 -6.87 -17.34 -1.44
N SER A 235 -7.14 -18.54 -1.96
CA SER A 235 -6.29 -19.21 -2.93
C SER A 235 -7.09 -20.24 -3.73
N SER A 236 -6.48 -20.80 -4.78
CA SER A 236 -7.12 -21.81 -5.63
C SER A 236 -7.43 -23.13 -4.91
N ALA A 237 -6.77 -23.39 -3.77
CA ALA A 237 -6.92 -24.60 -2.97
C ALA A 237 -8.09 -24.53 -1.96
N VAL A 238 -8.69 -23.35 -1.79
CA VAL A 238 -9.79 -23.13 -0.84
C VAL A 238 -11.11 -23.03 -1.60
N ASP A 239 -12.20 -23.43 -0.93
CA ASP A 239 -13.55 -23.30 -1.47
C ASP A 239 -13.98 -21.84 -1.64
N TRP A 240 -14.94 -21.63 -2.54
CA TRP A 240 -15.53 -20.32 -2.79
C TRP A 240 -16.39 -19.87 -1.63
N LEU A 241 -16.13 -18.66 -1.14
CA LEU A 241 -16.96 -17.96 -0.16
C LEU A 241 -17.88 -16.99 -0.89
N GLN A 242 -19.19 -17.13 -0.69
CA GLN A 242 -20.17 -16.18 -1.24
C GLN A 242 -20.06 -14.85 -0.50
N LEU A 243 -19.89 -13.78 -1.26
CA LEU A 243 -19.88 -12.41 -0.75
C LEU A 243 -21.27 -11.78 -0.78
N GLN A 244 -21.91 -11.85 -1.95
CA GLN A 244 -23.18 -11.16 -2.18
C GLN A 244 -23.97 -11.87 -3.28
N GLN A 245 -25.29 -11.80 -3.19
CA GLN A 245 -26.19 -12.21 -4.26
C GLN A 245 -27.17 -11.08 -4.55
N VAL A 246 -27.48 -10.88 -5.83
CA VAL A 246 -28.55 -9.99 -6.31
C VAL A 246 -29.47 -10.80 -7.21
N SER A 247 -30.77 -10.62 -7.08
CA SER A 247 -31.74 -11.36 -7.89
C SER A 247 -32.93 -10.49 -8.26
N LEU A 248 -33.44 -10.66 -9.48
CA LEU A 248 -34.66 -10.05 -9.98
C LEU A 248 -35.61 -11.14 -10.46
N SER A 249 -36.86 -11.07 -10.02
CA SER A 249 -37.97 -11.92 -10.48
C SER A 249 -39.04 -11.12 -11.24
N LEU A 250 -38.91 -9.80 -11.29
CA LEU A 250 -39.81 -8.86 -11.96
C LEU A 250 -39.01 -7.95 -12.89
N VAL A 251 -39.68 -7.39 -13.91
CA VAL A 251 -39.07 -6.45 -14.87
C VAL A 251 -38.41 -5.30 -14.10
N GLY A 252 -37.16 -5.00 -14.44
CA GLY A 252 -36.38 -3.97 -13.77
C GLY A 252 -34.89 -4.14 -13.98
N THR A 253 -34.12 -3.22 -13.39
CA THR A 253 -32.66 -3.21 -13.48
C THR A 253 -32.05 -2.98 -12.11
N ALA A 254 -31.06 -3.78 -11.76
CA ALA A 254 -30.12 -3.51 -10.68
C ALA A 254 -28.79 -3.09 -11.31
N ASP A 255 -28.44 -1.81 -11.20
CA ASP A 255 -27.28 -1.22 -11.87
C ASP A 255 -26.24 -0.78 -10.84
N TYR A 256 -25.04 -1.38 -10.94
CA TYR A 256 -23.89 -1.10 -10.09
C TYR A 256 -22.65 -0.73 -10.92
N LEU A 257 -22.84 -0.28 -12.17
CA LEU A 257 -21.73 0.13 -13.03
C LEU A 257 -21.09 1.47 -12.61
N THR A 258 -21.82 2.32 -11.87
CA THR A 258 -21.29 3.61 -11.37
C THR A 258 -21.11 3.64 -9.86
N THR A 259 -21.88 2.83 -9.13
CA THR A 259 -21.76 2.64 -7.69
C THR A 259 -21.58 1.15 -7.42
N PRO A 260 -20.35 0.64 -7.28
CA PRO A 260 -20.10 -0.79 -7.24
C PRO A 260 -20.62 -1.42 -5.95
N LEU A 261 -20.99 -2.69 -6.04
CA LEU A 261 -21.21 -3.51 -4.86
C LEU A 261 -19.89 -3.68 -4.13
N THR A 262 -19.85 -3.26 -2.86
CA THR A 262 -18.63 -3.19 -2.06
C THR A 262 -18.70 -4.17 -0.91
N GLN A 263 -17.63 -4.96 -0.73
CA GLN A 263 -17.54 -5.98 0.31
C GLN A 263 -16.21 -5.88 1.03
N ASP A 264 -16.25 -5.66 2.35
CA ASP A 264 -15.07 -5.60 3.20
C ASP A 264 -14.69 -7.03 3.64
N ILE A 265 -13.53 -7.49 3.18
CA ILE A 265 -12.98 -8.81 3.51
C ILE A 265 -11.80 -8.73 4.48
N THR A 266 -11.54 -7.56 5.07
CA THR A 266 -10.36 -7.27 5.91
C THR A 266 -10.20 -8.29 7.02
N ALA A 267 -11.28 -8.58 7.77
CA ALA A 267 -11.23 -9.53 8.88
C ALA A 267 -10.82 -10.94 8.43
N SER A 268 -11.31 -11.38 7.26
CA SER A 268 -10.98 -12.70 6.71
C SER A 268 -9.53 -12.78 6.26
N VAL A 269 -9.01 -11.70 5.65
CA VAL A 269 -7.61 -11.62 5.22
C VAL A 269 -6.66 -11.57 6.43
N LEU A 270 -6.98 -10.75 7.43
CA LEU A 270 -6.15 -10.61 8.65
C LEU A 270 -6.19 -11.86 9.55
N ALA A 271 -7.19 -12.72 9.43
CA ALA A 271 -7.26 -13.98 10.16
C ALA A 271 -6.28 -15.05 9.63
N ALA A 272 -5.74 -14.88 8.42
CA ALA A 272 -4.77 -15.80 7.84
C ALA A 272 -3.41 -15.69 8.54
N THR A 273 -2.65 -16.79 8.58
CA THR A 273 -1.28 -16.82 9.12
C THR A 273 -0.36 -15.84 8.38
N ASN A 274 -0.53 -15.71 7.06
CA ASN A 274 0.16 -14.73 6.25
C ASN A 274 -0.84 -13.94 5.39
N PRO A 275 -1.32 -12.78 5.87
CA PRO A 275 -2.29 -11.96 5.13
C PRO A 275 -1.78 -11.50 3.76
N TRP A 276 -0.48 -11.27 3.61
CA TRP A 276 0.11 -10.87 2.34
C TRP A 276 0.07 -11.97 1.29
N ASP A 277 0.18 -13.24 1.71
CA ASP A 277 0.04 -14.38 0.81
C ASP A 277 -1.40 -14.51 0.29
N VAL A 278 -2.40 -14.20 1.13
CA VAL A 278 -3.80 -14.12 0.69
C VAL A 278 -3.97 -13.03 -0.37
N ILE A 279 -3.44 -11.82 -0.15
CA ILE A 279 -3.51 -10.74 -1.15
C ILE A 279 -2.83 -11.14 -2.46
N ALA A 280 -1.69 -11.82 -2.41
CA ALA A 280 -0.97 -12.22 -3.61
C ALA A 280 -1.72 -13.30 -4.44
N ASN A 281 -2.53 -14.15 -3.80
CA ASN A 281 -3.09 -15.35 -4.42
C ASN A 281 -4.62 -15.38 -4.53
N MET A 282 -5.32 -14.40 -3.96
CA MET A 282 -6.79 -14.42 -3.94
C MET A 282 -7.39 -14.42 -5.34
N GLN A 283 -8.60 -14.96 -5.42
CA GLN A 283 -9.39 -15.03 -6.64
C GLN A 283 -10.82 -14.60 -6.35
N THR A 284 -11.49 -14.08 -7.37
CA THR A 284 -12.92 -13.79 -7.32
C THR A 284 -13.64 -14.58 -8.40
N SER A 285 -14.93 -14.82 -8.18
CA SER A 285 -15.78 -15.51 -9.14
C SER A 285 -17.11 -14.79 -9.22
N PHE A 286 -17.59 -14.62 -10.45
CA PHE A 286 -18.88 -14.07 -10.77
C PHE A 286 -19.73 -15.14 -11.45
N THR A 287 -20.92 -15.41 -10.92
CA THR A 287 -21.88 -16.31 -11.56
C THR A 287 -23.12 -15.56 -11.96
N GLY A 288 -23.60 -15.81 -13.17
CA GLY A 288 -24.89 -15.35 -13.65
C GLY A 288 -25.79 -16.53 -13.97
N LEU A 289 -27.08 -16.43 -13.66
CA LEU A 289 -28.08 -17.44 -13.98
C LEU A 289 -29.41 -16.78 -14.34
N HIS A 290 -29.99 -17.17 -15.47
CA HIS A 290 -31.36 -16.88 -15.83
C HIS A 290 -32.14 -18.19 -15.81
N THR A 291 -33.08 -18.37 -14.87
CA THR A 291 -33.94 -19.58 -14.76
C THR A 291 -35.17 -19.53 -15.67
N GLY A 292 -35.32 -18.42 -16.39
CA GLY A 292 -36.55 -17.99 -17.00
C GLY A 292 -36.51 -17.85 -18.52
N LEU A 293 -37.68 -17.78 -19.14
CA LEU A 293 -37.83 -17.48 -20.55
C LEU A 293 -37.94 -15.96 -20.72
N GLY A 294 -37.05 -15.36 -21.49
CA GLY A 294 -37.15 -13.94 -21.78
C GLY A 294 -36.19 -13.53 -22.86
N LEU A 295 -36.64 -12.67 -23.76
CA LEU A 295 -35.77 -11.95 -24.67
C LEU A 295 -35.30 -10.68 -23.98
N GLY A 296 -34.01 -10.39 -24.08
CA GLY A 296 -33.44 -9.13 -23.61
C GLY A 296 -33.01 -9.09 -22.14
N ASN A 297 -33.22 -10.17 -21.36
CA ASN A 297 -32.62 -10.24 -20.03
C ASN A 297 -31.10 -10.36 -20.18
N SER A 298 -30.37 -9.63 -19.35
CA SER A 298 -28.90 -9.61 -19.40
C SER A 298 -28.29 -9.48 -18.02
N ILE A 299 -27.17 -10.16 -17.85
CA ILE A 299 -26.24 -9.99 -16.74
C ILE A 299 -24.92 -9.50 -17.34
N GLN A 300 -24.43 -8.38 -16.85
CA GLN A 300 -23.23 -7.71 -17.33
C GLN A 300 -22.23 -7.57 -16.18
N LEU A 301 -20.97 -7.89 -16.45
CA LEU A 301 -19.83 -7.66 -15.57
C LEU A 301 -18.84 -6.76 -16.29
N ASP A 302 -18.56 -5.59 -15.72
CA ASP A 302 -17.51 -4.67 -16.21
C ASP A 302 -16.17 -5.02 -15.56
N ALA A 303 -16.08 -4.99 -14.23
CA ALA A 303 -14.86 -5.33 -13.51
C ALA A 303 -15.13 -5.83 -12.09
N ILE A 304 -14.15 -6.54 -11.53
CA ILE A 304 -14.04 -6.77 -10.09
C ILE A 304 -12.69 -6.26 -9.62
N GLU A 305 -12.71 -5.22 -8.81
CA GLU A 305 -11.53 -4.56 -8.27
C GLU A 305 -11.29 -4.96 -6.82
N VAL A 306 -10.02 -5.00 -6.43
CA VAL A 306 -9.59 -5.19 -5.04
C VAL A 306 -8.81 -3.96 -4.62
N GLU A 307 -9.33 -3.21 -3.66
CA GLU A 307 -8.65 -2.08 -3.04
C GLU A 307 -7.99 -2.54 -1.74
N VAL A 308 -6.67 -2.36 -1.65
CA VAL A 308 -5.89 -2.65 -0.44
C VAL A 308 -5.33 -1.35 0.11
N CYS A 309 -5.74 -1.01 1.34
CA CYS A 309 -5.22 0.13 2.06
C CYS A 309 -4.26 -0.32 3.15
N VAL A 310 -3.17 0.42 3.33
CA VAL A 310 -2.09 0.08 4.26
C VAL A 310 -1.68 1.29 5.11
N THR A 311 -1.12 0.99 6.28
CA THR A 311 -0.41 1.94 7.14
C THR A 311 1.06 1.53 7.29
N GLY A 312 1.89 2.44 7.77
CA GLY A 312 3.32 2.19 7.95
C GLY A 312 3.66 1.45 9.25
N ILE A 313 4.61 0.52 9.17
CA ILE A 313 5.36 -0.01 10.32
C ILE A 313 6.51 0.95 10.61
N ASN A 314 6.38 1.68 11.71
CA ASN A 314 7.30 2.73 12.13
C ASN A 314 8.43 2.15 12.98
N LYS A 315 9.60 2.80 12.91
CA LYS A 315 10.79 2.46 13.69
C LYS A 315 11.19 3.66 14.52
N LEU A 316 11.50 3.45 15.79
CA LEU A 316 12.03 4.45 16.70
C LEU A 316 13.29 3.91 17.35
N THR A 317 14.32 4.74 17.38
CA THR A 317 15.56 4.50 18.11
C THR A 317 15.81 5.65 19.06
N LEU A 318 15.94 5.35 20.35
CA LEU A 318 16.27 6.31 21.39
C LEU A 318 17.73 6.12 21.80
N PHE A 319 18.46 7.22 21.90
CA PHE A 319 19.85 7.25 22.34
C PHE A 319 19.94 8.04 23.64
N GLY A 320 20.64 7.50 24.63
CA GLY A 320 20.83 8.18 25.91
C GLY A 320 21.56 7.32 26.93
N TYR A 321 21.45 7.67 28.20
CA TYR A 321 22.03 6.90 29.30
C TYR A 321 21.23 7.05 30.60
N GLU A 322 21.44 6.11 31.51
CA GLU A 322 20.82 6.12 32.84
C GLU A 322 21.85 6.57 33.90
N THR A 323 21.39 7.35 34.88
CA THR A 323 22.20 7.83 36.03
C THR A 323 21.44 7.74 37.33
#